data_AF-A0AAW4AJ70-F1
#
_entry.id   AF-A0AAW4AJ70-F1
#
_cell.length_a   1.000
_cell.length_b   1.000
_cell.length_c   1.000
_cell.angle_alpha   90.00
_cell.angle_beta   90.00
_cell.angle_gamma   90.00
#
_symmetry.space_group_name_H-M   'P 1'
#
loop_
_entity.id
_entity.type
_entity.pdbx_description
1 polymer ?
#
loop_
_entity_poly.entity_id
_entity_poly.type
_entity_poly.pdbx_seq_one_letter_code
_entity_poly.pdbx_strand_id
1 'polypeptide(L)'
;MITNNISNAQLSGIEQNAPQVGPQKVEAYLATIEKAQKDLEKIDPAIASVDEQSADSEVLAMVAAHQKQVVQSMVGSNPEDAIALTLAAGIEACSARLEAIQQQAMGLGVFVDSMEAMWEDISKTSPLTGYALEDAFQLVLMDVLIHIDDYNLTADEKDALQRFMECGGSGMHGSHENYDQNEFVADLPGLFNKIHAQAPKDSFAYTITDSMKNNSGCPGALVTQFQNNWGTASEWYSNWTNGIGDVSPIMRMALLSSVLTDSSVEISSDEYNMFLTGSLSDIDTFMNEKYGKNTIEYINEDLAMWNYYFDPSENPVIGFGMNFHSSSGMQVDYFTALSENLPSRPLTDEELKEVNRIGDQARMLQETLKYWLQICRDELVAIARNI
;
A
#
# COMPACT_ATOMS: atom_id res chain seq x y z
N MET A 1 -10.32 -12.28 -24.22
CA MET A 1 -9.93 -12.03 -25.63
C MET A 1 -10.38 -10.63 -26.00
N ILE A 2 -9.53 -9.63 -25.78
CA ILE A 2 -9.73 -8.27 -26.26
C ILE A 2 -8.70 -8.07 -27.37
N THR A 3 -9.19 -8.05 -28.59
CA THR A 3 -8.42 -7.89 -29.82
C THR A 3 -7.93 -6.45 -29.96
N ASN A 4 -6.61 -6.28 -29.96
CA ASN A 4 -5.89 -5.06 -30.37
C ASN A 4 -6.32 -4.67 -31.80
N ASN A 5 -7.12 -3.60 -31.92
CA ASN A 5 -7.63 -3.09 -33.19
C ASN A 5 -7.11 -1.68 -33.53
N ILE A 6 -6.04 -1.21 -32.90
CA ILE A 6 -5.51 0.15 -33.12
C ILE A 6 -4.48 0.21 -34.27
N SER A 7 -3.94 -0.93 -34.74
CA SER A 7 -2.77 -0.95 -35.63
C SER A 7 -3.03 -0.65 -37.12
N ASN A 8 -4.26 -0.68 -37.64
CA ASN A 8 -4.47 -0.59 -39.11
C ASN A 8 -5.10 0.72 -39.61
N ALA A 9 -5.71 1.53 -38.74
CA ALA A 9 -6.40 2.75 -39.17
C ALA A 9 -5.48 3.96 -39.40
N GLN A 10 -4.28 3.99 -38.78
CA GLN A 10 -3.33 5.10 -38.91
C GLN A 10 -2.27 4.91 -40.01
N LEU A 11 -2.13 3.71 -40.59
CA LEU A 11 -1.10 3.41 -41.59
C LEU A 11 -1.54 3.60 -43.06
N SER A 12 -2.82 3.85 -43.33
CA SER A 12 -3.35 3.89 -44.71
C SER A 12 -3.40 5.29 -45.34
N GLY A 13 -2.91 6.33 -44.65
CA GLY A 13 -2.97 7.72 -45.11
C GLY A 13 -1.62 8.39 -45.43
N ILE A 14 -0.50 7.70 -45.30
CA ILE A 14 0.83 8.29 -45.54
C ILE A 14 1.16 8.16 -47.04
N GLU A 15 0.52 8.99 -47.86
CA GLU A 15 1.12 9.35 -49.15
C GLU A 15 2.45 10.07 -48.86
N GLN A 16 3.53 9.54 -49.45
CA GLN A 16 4.88 10.10 -49.42
C GLN A 16 4.91 11.50 -50.05
N ASN A 17 4.58 12.52 -49.28
CA ASN A 17 5.07 13.86 -49.53
C ASN A 17 6.08 14.17 -48.43
N ALA A 18 7.33 13.74 -48.65
CA ALA A 18 8.45 14.17 -47.83
C ALA A 18 8.42 15.71 -47.75
N PRO A 19 8.29 16.31 -46.55
CA PRO A 19 8.27 17.76 -46.43
C PRO A 19 9.58 18.30 -47.01
N GLN A 20 9.49 19.09 -48.08
CA GLN A 20 10.66 19.79 -48.61
C GLN A 20 11.12 20.82 -47.57
N VAL A 21 12.13 20.43 -46.79
CA VAL A 21 12.81 21.33 -45.85
C VAL A 21 13.53 22.40 -46.67
N GLY A 22 13.00 23.62 -46.65
CA GLY A 22 13.63 24.75 -47.34
C GLY A 22 15.05 25.01 -46.80
N PRO A 23 16.03 25.42 -47.63
CA PRO A 23 17.44 25.56 -47.27
C PRO A 23 17.69 26.46 -46.04
N GLN A 24 16.81 27.45 -45.81
CA GLN A 24 16.90 28.42 -44.71
C GLN A 24 16.53 27.88 -43.32
N LYS A 25 16.09 26.61 -43.20
CA LYS A 25 15.73 25.99 -41.90
C LYS A 25 16.70 24.89 -41.44
N VAL A 26 17.66 24.46 -42.28
CA VAL A 26 18.51 23.30 -42.01
C VAL A 26 19.43 23.50 -40.80
N GLU A 27 20.06 24.67 -40.66
CA GLU A 27 20.91 24.98 -39.50
C GLU A 27 20.13 25.00 -38.18
N ALA A 28 18.91 25.54 -38.19
CA ALA A 28 18.04 25.54 -37.02
C ALA A 28 17.64 24.13 -36.60
N TYR A 29 17.35 23.24 -37.56
CA TYR A 29 17.02 21.84 -37.27
C TYR A 29 18.22 21.05 -36.76
N LEU A 30 19.42 21.27 -37.32
CA LEU A 30 20.65 20.66 -36.81
C LEU A 30 20.95 21.08 -35.36
N ALA A 31 20.74 22.36 -35.04
CA ALA A 31 20.91 22.86 -33.66
C ALA A 31 19.91 22.20 -32.69
N THR A 32 18.66 21.98 -33.11
CA THR A 32 17.66 21.26 -32.30
C THR A 32 18.08 19.81 -32.05
N ILE A 33 18.57 19.12 -33.08
CA ILE A 33 19.05 17.73 -32.97
C ILE A 33 20.28 17.64 -32.05
N GLU A 34 21.27 18.53 -32.20
CA GLU A 34 22.45 18.55 -31.32
C GLU A 34 22.07 18.81 -29.87
N LYS A 35 21.08 19.66 -29.62
CA LYS A 35 20.54 19.89 -28.29
C LYS A 35 19.85 18.64 -27.75
N ALA A 36 18.98 18.00 -28.54
CA ALA A 36 18.29 16.76 -28.19
C ALA A 36 19.25 15.61 -27.86
N GLN A 37 20.35 15.48 -28.63
CA GLN A 37 21.41 14.50 -28.36
C GLN A 37 22.12 14.76 -27.02
N LYS A 38 22.55 16.01 -26.79
CA LYS A 38 23.16 16.40 -25.52
C LYS A 38 22.21 16.24 -24.34
N ASP A 39 20.93 16.52 -24.55
CA ASP A 39 19.93 16.33 -23.51
C ASP A 39 19.80 14.84 -23.19
N LEU A 40 19.70 13.93 -24.17
CA LEU A 40 19.73 12.47 -23.89
C LEU A 40 21.00 12.00 -23.18
N GLU A 41 22.18 12.48 -23.57
CA GLU A 41 23.45 12.11 -22.93
C GLU A 41 23.49 12.45 -21.43
N LYS A 42 22.74 13.47 -20.98
CA LYS A 42 22.70 13.84 -19.55
C LYS A 42 22.08 12.77 -18.66
N ILE A 43 21.21 11.91 -19.19
CA ILE A 43 20.52 10.88 -18.41
C ILE A 43 21.17 9.49 -18.52
N ASP A 44 22.19 9.34 -19.38
CA ASP A 44 22.96 8.09 -19.49
C ASP A 44 23.55 7.60 -18.16
N PRO A 45 24.07 8.46 -17.26
CA PRO A 45 24.52 8.02 -15.94
C PRO A 45 23.41 7.42 -15.07
N ALA A 46 22.20 7.98 -15.13
CA ALA A 46 21.04 7.49 -14.36
C ALA A 46 20.53 6.14 -14.89
N ILE A 47 20.64 5.91 -16.19
CA ILE A 47 20.35 4.59 -16.80
C ILE A 47 21.44 3.57 -16.43
N ALA A 48 22.70 3.99 -16.38
CA ALA A 48 23.80 3.11 -15.99
C ALA A 48 23.74 2.71 -14.50
N SER A 49 23.29 3.60 -13.61
CA SER A 49 23.11 3.26 -12.19
C SER A 49 22.01 2.23 -11.93
N VAL A 50 21.04 2.11 -12.84
CA VAL A 50 20.00 1.07 -12.80
C VAL A 50 20.58 -0.34 -13.04
N ASP A 51 21.77 -0.49 -13.63
CA ASP A 51 22.45 -1.78 -13.81
C ASP A 51 23.20 -2.25 -12.53
N GLU A 52 23.51 -1.34 -11.59
CA GLU A 52 24.34 -1.64 -10.40
C GLU A 52 23.53 -1.82 -9.10
N GLN A 53 22.33 -1.23 -9.03
CA GLN A 53 21.38 -1.34 -7.93
C GLN A 53 20.02 -1.76 -8.51
N SER A 54 19.22 -2.53 -7.77
CA SER A 54 17.85 -2.86 -8.22
C SER A 54 17.15 -1.60 -8.71
N ALA A 55 16.53 -1.67 -9.89
CA ALA A 55 16.02 -0.50 -10.58
C ALA A 55 15.10 0.34 -9.68
N ASP A 56 15.53 1.54 -9.30
CA ASP A 56 14.71 2.48 -8.53
C ASP A 56 13.61 3.03 -9.45
N SER A 57 12.36 2.76 -9.07
CA SER A 57 11.18 3.19 -9.82
C SER A 57 11.11 4.71 -10.02
N GLU A 58 11.61 5.51 -9.06
CA GLU A 58 11.63 6.97 -9.15
C GLU A 58 12.70 7.44 -10.15
N VAL A 59 13.89 6.82 -10.13
CA VAL A 59 14.94 7.08 -11.12
C VAL A 59 14.45 6.70 -12.53
N LEU A 60 13.78 5.57 -12.68
CA LEU A 60 13.20 5.16 -13.96
C LEU A 60 12.09 6.11 -14.44
N ALA A 61 11.25 6.60 -13.52
CA ALA A 61 10.24 7.60 -13.85
C ALA A 61 10.89 8.90 -14.35
N MET A 62 11.98 9.34 -13.72
CA MET A 62 12.77 10.49 -14.15
C MET A 62 13.39 10.28 -15.53
N VAL A 63 13.96 9.09 -15.79
CA VAL A 63 14.52 8.71 -17.10
C VAL A 63 13.44 8.80 -18.17
N ALA A 64 12.28 8.20 -17.95
CA ALA A 64 11.17 8.22 -18.89
C ALA A 64 10.64 9.65 -19.12
N ALA A 65 10.48 10.45 -18.08
CA ALA A 65 10.08 11.86 -18.22
C ALA A 65 11.07 12.67 -19.08
N HIS A 66 12.37 12.44 -18.90
CA HIS A 66 13.41 13.11 -19.66
C HIS A 66 13.42 12.69 -21.14
N GLN A 67 13.32 11.38 -21.42
CA GLN A 67 13.19 10.87 -22.79
C GLN A 67 11.98 11.46 -23.51
N LYS A 68 10.84 11.56 -22.82
CA LYS A 68 9.61 12.19 -23.34
C LYS A 68 9.85 13.63 -23.75
N GLN A 69 10.55 14.41 -22.91
CA GLN A 69 10.86 15.80 -23.22
C GLN A 69 11.73 15.94 -24.48
N VAL A 70 12.71 15.05 -24.67
CA VAL A 70 13.53 15.05 -25.89
C VAL A 70 12.70 14.77 -27.13
N VAL A 71 11.84 13.75 -27.09
CA VAL A 71 10.93 13.44 -28.21
C VAL A 71 10.03 14.63 -28.54
N GLN A 72 9.39 15.22 -27.52
CA GLN A 72 8.51 16.38 -27.71
C GLN A 72 9.23 17.58 -28.32
N SER A 73 10.52 17.79 -28.03
CA SER A 73 11.31 18.87 -28.63
C SER A 73 11.58 18.68 -30.12
N MET A 74 11.43 17.45 -30.62
CA MET A 74 11.67 17.07 -32.02
C MET A 74 10.39 16.99 -32.86
N VAL A 75 9.21 16.85 -32.23
CA VAL A 75 7.91 16.79 -32.94
C VAL A 75 7.67 18.08 -33.72
N GLY A 76 7.26 17.96 -34.99
CA GLY A 76 7.03 19.05 -35.92
C GLY A 76 8.31 19.67 -36.49
N SER A 77 9.47 19.10 -36.15
CA SER A 77 10.79 19.59 -36.54
C SER A 77 11.55 18.65 -37.47
N ASN A 78 11.00 17.49 -37.83
CA ASN A 78 11.65 16.55 -38.73
C ASN A 78 10.63 15.86 -39.66
N PRO A 79 11.07 15.21 -40.76
CA PRO A 79 10.19 14.45 -41.64
C PRO A 79 9.67 13.14 -41.01
N GLU A 80 10.21 12.72 -39.87
CA GLU A 80 9.96 11.44 -39.18
C GLU A 80 9.08 11.59 -37.93
N ASP A 81 8.10 12.51 -37.99
CA ASP A 81 7.19 12.81 -36.87
C ASP A 81 6.42 11.57 -36.38
N ALA A 82 6.10 10.62 -37.27
CA ALA A 82 5.42 9.38 -36.91
C ALA A 82 6.28 8.47 -36.01
N ILE A 83 7.60 8.41 -36.26
CA ILE A 83 8.55 7.69 -35.43
C ILE A 83 8.69 8.40 -34.08
N ALA A 84 8.80 9.73 -34.08
CA ALA A 84 8.82 10.54 -32.86
C ALA A 84 7.60 10.22 -31.98
N LEU A 85 6.39 10.26 -32.54
CA LEU A 85 5.14 10.01 -31.82
C LEU A 85 5.06 8.58 -31.27
N THR A 86 5.55 7.58 -32.02
CA THR A 86 5.58 6.19 -31.56
C THR A 86 6.55 6.01 -30.38
N LEU A 87 7.72 6.66 -30.42
CA LEU A 87 8.67 6.64 -29.31
C LEU A 87 8.10 7.35 -28.08
N ALA A 88 7.43 8.49 -28.26
CA ALA A 88 6.75 9.21 -27.17
C ALA A 88 5.73 8.31 -26.46
N ALA A 89 4.89 7.61 -27.23
CA ALA A 89 3.88 6.71 -26.70
C ALA A 89 4.49 5.52 -25.95
N GLY A 90 5.60 4.97 -26.42
CA GLY A 90 6.33 3.90 -25.74
C GLY A 90 6.88 4.33 -24.37
N ILE A 91 7.40 5.56 -24.28
CA ILE A 91 7.90 6.15 -23.04
C ILE A 91 6.75 6.41 -22.06
N GLU A 92 5.65 6.99 -22.53
CA GLU A 92 4.45 7.23 -21.72
C GLU A 92 3.90 5.92 -21.14
N ALA A 93 3.88 4.84 -21.92
CA ALA A 93 3.47 3.52 -21.45
C ALA A 93 4.40 2.95 -20.37
N CYS A 94 5.70 3.26 -20.41
CA CYS A 94 6.64 2.87 -19.36
C CYS A 94 6.40 3.65 -18.07
N SER A 95 6.29 4.99 -18.14
CA SER A 95 5.97 5.84 -16.99
C SER A 95 4.66 5.43 -16.31
N ALA A 96 3.59 5.25 -17.09
CA ALA A 96 2.29 4.87 -16.56
C ALA A 96 2.33 3.52 -15.83
N ARG A 97 3.17 2.58 -16.27
CA ARG A 97 3.35 1.29 -15.58
C ARG A 97 4.14 1.42 -14.29
N LEU A 98 5.15 2.28 -14.22
CA LEU A 98 5.87 2.55 -12.96
C LEU A 98 4.96 3.22 -11.94
N GLU A 99 4.19 4.22 -12.37
CA GLU A 99 3.19 4.88 -11.53
C GLU A 99 2.15 3.88 -11.02
N ALA A 100 1.66 2.98 -11.88
CA ALA A 100 0.71 1.95 -11.48
C ALA A 100 1.29 1.01 -10.40
N ILE A 101 2.56 0.59 -10.53
CA ILE A 101 3.23 -0.25 -9.53
C ILE A 101 3.35 0.49 -8.20
N GLN A 102 3.76 1.77 -8.22
CA GLN A 102 3.85 2.57 -7.00
C GLN A 102 2.48 2.74 -6.33
N GLN A 103 1.43 3.05 -7.09
CA GLN A 103 0.08 3.21 -6.55
C GLN A 103 -0.49 1.89 -6.01
N GLN A 104 -0.12 0.74 -6.58
CA GLN A 104 -0.48 -0.58 -6.07
C GLN A 104 0.22 -0.92 -4.75
N ALA A 105 1.30 -0.23 -4.40
CA ALA A 105 2.05 -0.45 -3.18
C ALA A 105 1.63 0.47 -2.01
N MET A 106 0.54 1.25 -2.13
CA MET A 106 0.06 2.16 -1.07
C MET A 106 -1.47 2.21 -0.96
N GLY A 107 -1.95 2.85 0.12
CA GLY A 107 -3.36 3.17 0.34
C GLY A 107 -4.27 1.96 0.58
N LEU A 108 -5.56 2.13 0.29
CA LEU A 108 -6.60 1.16 0.62
C LEU A 108 -6.36 -0.24 0.05
N GLY A 109 -5.81 -0.34 -1.17
CA GLY A 109 -5.52 -1.63 -1.80
C GLY A 109 -4.57 -2.46 -0.95
N VAL A 110 -3.44 -1.88 -0.54
CA VAL A 110 -2.46 -2.55 0.33
C VAL A 110 -3.01 -2.81 1.72
N PHE A 111 -3.86 -1.91 2.24
CA PHE A 111 -4.50 -2.12 3.52
C PHE A 111 -5.38 -3.38 3.50
N VAL A 112 -6.17 -3.58 2.44
CA VAL A 112 -6.99 -4.78 2.24
C VAL A 112 -6.11 -6.02 2.00
N ASP A 113 -5.07 -5.93 1.17
CA ASP A 113 -4.13 -7.05 0.97
C ASP A 113 -3.46 -7.49 2.29
N SER A 114 -3.16 -6.52 3.17
CA SER A 114 -2.60 -6.77 4.51
C SER A 114 -3.61 -7.51 5.40
N MET A 115 -4.88 -7.13 5.34
CA MET A 115 -5.95 -7.84 6.04
C MET A 115 -6.09 -9.28 5.56
N GLU A 116 -6.01 -9.51 4.24
CA GLU A 116 -6.03 -10.85 3.66
C GLU A 116 -4.84 -11.70 4.13
N ALA A 117 -3.62 -11.14 4.12
CA ALA A 117 -2.43 -11.83 4.63
C ALA A 117 -2.55 -12.22 6.11
N MET A 118 -3.09 -11.32 6.94
CA MET A 118 -3.39 -11.62 8.35
C MET A 118 -4.43 -12.75 8.49
N TRP A 119 -5.49 -12.73 7.68
CA TRP A 119 -6.50 -13.79 7.69
C TRP A 119 -5.95 -15.14 7.22
N GLU A 120 -5.10 -15.16 6.18
CA GLU A 120 -4.44 -16.37 5.71
C GLU A 120 -3.62 -17.03 6.82
N ASP A 121 -2.98 -16.25 7.69
CA ASP A 121 -2.27 -16.78 8.85
C ASP A 121 -3.21 -17.25 9.96
N ILE A 122 -4.15 -16.40 10.40
CA ILE A 122 -5.12 -16.70 11.47
C ILE A 122 -5.93 -17.96 11.15
N SER A 123 -6.40 -18.09 9.89
CA SER A 123 -7.24 -19.20 9.44
C SER A 123 -6.55 -20.56 9.39
N LYS A 124 -5.21 -20.61 9.52
CA LYS A 124 -4.47 -21.88 9.73
C LYS A 124 -4.88 -22.55 11.04
N THR A 125 -5.42 -21.80 12.00
CA THR A 125 -6.00 -22.33 13.22
C THR A 125 -7.48 -22.65 13.00
N SER A 126 -7.84 -23.95 12.93
CA SER A 126 -9.23 -24.38 12.76
C SER A 126 -9.57 -25.57 13.67
N PRO A 127 -10.60 -25.48 14.55
CA PRO A 127 -11.44 -24.29 14.80
C PRO A 127 -10.63 -23.11 15.35
N LEU A 128 -11.11 -21.88 15.13
CA LEU A 128 -10.52 -20.70 15.74
C LEU A 128 -10.76 -20.75 17.26
N THR A 129 -9.73 -20.42 18.04
CA THR A 129 -9.78 -20.39 19.51
C THR A 129 -8.90 -19.28 20.08
N GLY A 130 -9.18 -18.81 21.30
CA GLY A 130 -8.35 -17.81 21.95
C GLY A 130 -8.30 -16.50 21.15
N TYR A 131 -7.12 -15.89 21.07
CA TYR A 131 -6.90 -14.66 20.30
C TYR A 131 -7.23 -14.78 18.81
N ALA A 132 -7.07 -15.96 18.20
CA ALA A 132 -7.44 -16.16 16.80
C ALA A 132 -8.93 -15.89 16.51
N LEU A 133 -9.82 -16.09 17.50
CA LEU A 133 -11.23 -15.72 17.37
C LEU A 133 -11.43 -14.20 17.38
N GLU A 134 -10.70 -13.53 18.28
CA GLU A 134 -10.81 -12.09 18.49
C GLU A 134 -10.22 -11.33 17.30
N ASP A 135 -9.04 -11.73 16.83
CA ASP A 135 -8.35 -11.13 15.71
C ASP A 135 -9.10 -11.36 14.39
N ALA A 136 -9.67 -12.56 14.19
CA ALA A 136 -10.57 -12.81 13.07
C ALA A 136 -11.79 -11.87 13.10
N PHE A 137 -12.38 -11.65 14.27
CA PHE A 137 -13.50 -10.72 14.37
C PHE A 137 -13.07 -9.26 14.17
N GLN A 138 -11.87 -8.87 14.62
CA GLN A 138 -11.37 -7.53 14.38
C GLN A 138 -11.16 -7.27 12.88
N LEU A 139 -10.65 -8.25 12.12
CA LEU A 139 -10.58 -8.17 10.65
C LEU A 139 -11.96 -7.99 10.00
N VAL A 140 -12.99 -8.67 10.51
CA VAL A 140 -14.38 -8.45 10.07
C VAL A 140 -14.81 -7.01 10.31
N LEU A 141 -14.53 -6.45 11.49
CA LEU A 141 -14.92 -5.09 11.83
C LEU A 141 -14.17 -4.04 10.99
N MET A 142 -12.90 -4.31 10.64
CA MET A 142 -12.14 -3.48 9.71
C MET A 142 -12.79 -3.47 8.32
N ASP A 143 -13.20 -4.62 7.77
CA ASP A 143 -13.91 -4.67 6.48
C ASP A 143 -15.28 -3.98 6.54
N VAL A 144 -15.97 -4.10 7.69
CA VAL A 144 -17.21 -3.35 7.94
C VAL A 144 -16.96 -1.86 7.97
N LEU A 145 -15.87 -1.37 8.55
CA LEU A 145 -15.55 0.06 8.57
C LEU A 145 -15.23 0.62 7.18
N ILE A 146 -14.52 -0.16 6.35
CA ILE A 146 -14.28 0.22 4.93
C ILE A 146 -15.61 0.36 4.18
N HIS A 147 -16.60 -0.46 4.51
CA HIS A 147 -17.89 -0.53 3.82
C HIS A 147 -19.07 -0.15 4.73
N ILE A 148 -18.88 0.80 5.66
CA ILE A 148 -19.79 1.02 6.80
C ILE A 148 -21.24 1.32 6.40
N ASP A 149 -21.42 1.96 5.25
CA ASP A 149 -22.75 2.31 4.72
C ASP A 149 -23.56 1.08 4.26
N ASP A 150 -22.89 -0.03 3.95
CA ASP A 150 -23.55 -1.26 3.49
C ASP A 150 -24.24 -2.04 4.63
N TYR A 151 -23.84 -1.79 5.89
CA TYR A 151 -24.28 -2.56 7.05
C TYR A 151 -25.43 -1.94 7.86
N ASN A 152 -25.87 -0.74 7.49
CA ASN A 152 -27.00 -0.04 8.12
C ASN A 152 -26.97 -0.09 9.66
N LEU A 153 -25.78 0.13 10.24
CA LEU A 153 -25.57 0.11 11.69
C LEU A 153 -26.28 1.31 12.35
N THR A 154 -26.97 1.04 13.45
CA THR A 154 -27.53 2.06 14.34
C THR A 154 -26.40 2.79 15.06
N ALA A 155 -26.70 3.93 15.70
CA ALA A 155 -25.71 4.66 16.48
C ALA A 155 -25.06 3.77 17.56
N ASP A 156 -25.88 3.05 18.34
CA ASP A 156 -25.40 2.17 19.41
C ASP A 156 -24.52 1.03 18.87
N GLU A 157 -24.85 0.45 17.71
CA GLU A 157 -24.01 -0.59 17.08
C GLU A 157 -22.69 -0.03 16.51
N LYS A 158 -22.68 1.22 16.04
CA LYS A 158 -21.45 1.91 15.64
C LYS A 158 -20.58 2.21 16.85
N ASP A 159 -21.17 2.64 17.97
CA ASP A 159 -20.46 2.86 19.22
C ASP A 159 -19.87 1.55 19.75
N ALA A 160 -20.64 0.46 19.74
CA ALA A 160 -20.14 -0.87 20.07
C ALA A 160 -18.97 -1.26 19.15
N LEU A 161 -19.13 -1.15 17.82
CA LEU A 161 -18.06 -1.46 16.88
C LEU A 161 -16.77 -0.69 17.17
N GLN A 162 -16.85 0.63 17.40
CA GLN A 162 -15.68 1.47 17.70
C GLN A 162 -14.97 1.01 18.99
N ARG A 163 -15.74 0.62 20.02
CA ARG A 163 -15.19 0.05 21.26
C ARG A 163 -14.58 -1.34 21.06
N PHE A 164 -15.17 -2.17 20.20
CA PHE A 164 -14.58 -3.46 19.81
C PHE A 164 -13.24 -3.30 19.08
N MET A 165 -13.09 -2.24 18.28
CA MET A 165 -11.82 -1.94 17.63
C MET A 165 -10.75 -1.45 18.61
N GLU A 166 -11.15 -0.83 19.72
CA GLU A 166 -10.22 -0.38 20.76
C GLU A 166 -9.83 -1.50 21.72
N CYS A 167 -10.80 -2.29 22.19
CA CYS A 167 -10.59 -3.23 23.30
C CYS A 167 -10.61 -4.71 22.88
N GLY A 168 -11.01 -5.03 21.65
CA GLY A 168 -11.05 -6.39 21.13
C GLY A 168 -9.78 -6.76 20.37
N GLY A 169 -9.45 -8.06 20.32
CA GLY A 169 -8.25 -8.55 19.65
C GLY A 169 -7.08 -8.79 20.61
N SER A 170 -6.06 -9.48 20.12
CA SER A 170 -4.88 -9.80 20.89
C SER A 170 -4.19 -8.56 21.46
N GLY A 171 -3.96 -8.59 22.76
CA GLY A 171 -3.24 -7.53 23.46
C GLY A 171 -3.99 -6.20 23.63
N MET A 172 -5.26 -6.12 23.23
CA MET A 172 -6.05 -4.87 23.25
C MET A 172 -6.96 -4.72 24.47
N HIS A 173 -7.22 -5.81 25.20
CA HIS A 173 -8.17 -5.83 26.31
C HIS A 173 -7.94 -4.67 27.28
N GLY A 174 -9.04 -4.04 27.67
CA GLY A 174 -9.06 -2.83 28.46
C GLY A 174 -10.48 -2.45 28.82
N SER A 175 -10.69 -1.63 29.85
CA SER A 175 -12.03 -1.16 30.22
C SER A 175 -12.03 0.34 30.38
N HIS A 176 -12.94 1.01 29.66
CA HIS A 176 -12.92 2.45 29.40
C HIS A 176 -14.34 3.02 29.47
N GLU A 177 -14.50 4.20 30.10
CA GLU A 177 -15.78 4.90 30.27
C GLU A 177 -16.96 4.04 30.77
N ASN A 178 -16.73 3.13 31.71
CA ASN A 178 -17.72 2.14 32.20
C ASN A 178 -18.18 1.11 31.14
N TYR A 179 -17.38 0.90 30.10
CA TYR A 179 -17.55 -0.20 29.16
C TYR A 179 -16.51 -1.27 29.52
N ASP A 180 -16.98 -2.32 30.19
CA ASP A 180 -16.16 -3.42 30.64
C ASP A 180 -16.51 -4.73 29.90
N GLN A 181 -15.94 -5.83 30.37
CA GLN A 181 -16.17 -7.17 29.86
C GLN A 181 -17.66 -7.51 29.68
N ASN A 182 -18.52 -7.08 30.61
CA ASN A 182 -19.94 -7.42 30.60
C ASN A 182 -20.68 -6.69 29.49
N GLU A 183 -20.44 -5.39 29.30
CA GLU A 183 -21.00 -4.62 28.19
C GLU A 183 -20.52 -5.18 26.85
N PHE A 184 -19.20 -5.45 26.75
CA PHE A 184 -18.60 -6.03 25.55
C PHE A 184 -19.28 -7.35 25.15
N VAL A 185 -19.46 -8.25 26.12
CA VAL A 185 -20.11 -9.55 25.93
C VAL A 185 -21.60 -9.42 25.60
N ALA A 186 -22.28 -8.41 26.14
CA ALA A 186 -23.70 -8.18 25.87
C ALA A 186 -23.96 -7.74 24.42
N ASP A 187 -23.10 -6.88 23.87
CA ASP A 187 -23.26 -6.31 22.54
C ASP A 187 -22.80 -7.27 21.42
N LEU A 188 -21.82 -8.13 21.72
CA LEU A 188 -21.16 -9.03 20.76
C LEU A 188 -22.11 -9.86 19.89
N PRO A 189 -23.11 -10.59 20.44
CA PRO A 189 -23.94 -11.47 19.62
C PRO A 189 -24.81 -10.70 18.64
N GLY A 190 -25.29 -9.52 19.05
CA GLY A 190 -26.11 -8.65 18.20
C GLY A 190 -25.29 -8.15 17.01
N LEU A 191 -24.12 -7.58 17.29
CA LEU A 191 -23.21 -7.05 16.28
C LEU A 191 -22.75 -8.14 15.30
N PHE A 192 -22.24 -9.27 15.81
CA PHE A 192 -21.79 -10.39 14.96
C PHE A 192 -22.90 -10.91 14.03
N ASN A 193 -24.10 -11.17 14.57
CA ASN A 193 -25.19 -11.73 13.77
C ASN A 193 -25.70 -10.73 12.73
N LYS A 194 -25.72 -9.43 13.06
CA LYS A 194 -26.11 -8.39 12.10
C LYS A 194 -25.10 -8.29 10.96
N ILE A 195 -23.81 -8.24 11.26
CA ILE A 195 -22.75 -8.20 10.25
C ILE A 195 -22.84 -9.42 9.33
N HIS A 196 -22.87 -10.63 9.90
CA HIS A 196 -22.96 -11.86 9.10
C HIS A 196 -24.22 -11.93 8.22
N ALA A 197 -25.35 -11.39 8.69
CA ALA A 197 -26.60 -11.38 7.93
C ALA A 197 -26.61 -10.35 6.79
N GLN A 198 -25.85 -9.25 6.90
CA GLN A 198 -25.84 -8.16 5.94
C GLN A 198 -24.64 -8.17 4.99
N ALA A 199 -23.52 -8.80 5.40
CA ALA A 199 -22.32 -8.89 4.60
C ALA A 199 -22.61 -9.52 3.22
N PRO A 200 -22.17 -8.91 2.11
CA PRO A 200 -22.23 -9.52 0.78
C PRO A 200 -21.52 -10.89 0.79
N LYS A 201 -22.07 -11.89 0.09
CA LYS A 201 -21.57 -13.29 0.16
C LYS A 201 -20.12 -13.47 -0.29
N ASP A 202 -19.65 -12.57 -1.13
CA ASP A 202 -18.31 -12.50 -1.68
C ASP A 202 -17.41 -11.50 -0.94
N SER A 203 -17.89 -10.87 0.15
CA SER A 203 -17.07 -9.97 0.96
C SER A 203 -16.13 -10.71 1.90
N PHE A 204 -15.10 -10.00 2.34
CA PHE A 204 -14.14 -10.47 3.32
C PHE A 204 -14.81 -10.73 4.68
N ALA A 205 -15.67 -9.80 5.15
CA ALA A 205 -16.46 -9.98 6.37
C ALA A 205 -17.37 -11.22 6.32
N TYR A 206 -18.04 -11.50 5.18
CA TYR A 206 -18.86 -12.70 5.07
C TYR A 206 -18.00 -13.97 5.14
N THR A 207 -16.88 -13.99 4.41
CA THR A 207 -15.95 -15.12 4.39
C THR A 207 -15.49 -15.51 5.80
N ILE A 208 -15.06 -14.52 6.59
CA ILE A 208 -14.58 -14.76 7.95
C ILE A 208 -15.73 -15.13 8.88
N THR A 209 -16.83 -14.37 8.89
CA THR A 209 -17.96 -14.65 9.81
C THR A 209 -18.63 -15.99 9.52
N ASP A 210 -18.72 -16.41 8.25
CA ASP A 210 -19.22 -17.72 7.86
C ASP A 210 -18.30 -18.85 8.37
N SER A 211 -16.98 -18.69 8.23
CA SER A 211 -16.00 -19.63 8.80
C SER A 211 -16.09 -19.69 10.33
N MET A 212 -16.14 -18.55 11.01
CA MET A 212 -16.28 -18.47 12.47
C MET A 212 -17.56 -19.17 12.96
N LYS A 213 -18.68 -18.96 12.26
CA LYS A 213 -19.97 -19.56 12.62
C LYS A 213 -20.00 -21.06 12.36
N ASN A 214 -19.57 -21.50 11.18
CA ASN A 214 -19.70 -22.88 10.74
C ASN A 214 -18.63 -23.80 11.34
N ASN A 215 -17.43 -23.27 11.61
CA ASN A 215 -16.29 -24.07 12.07
C ASN A 215 -15.95 -23.84 13.54
N SER A 216 -16.26 -22.68 14.10
CA SER A 216 -15.78 -22.28 15.44
C SER A 216 -16.91 -22.05 16.46
N GLY A 217 -18.18 -22.12 16.06
CA GLY A 217 -19.32 -21.98 16.97
C GLY A 217 -19.65 -20.53 17.37
N CYS A 218 -19.25 -19.56 16.55
CA CYS A 218 -19.57 -18.15 16.78
C CYS A 218 -21.05 -17.81 16.53
N PRO A 219 -21.61 -16.80 17.25
CA PRO A 219 -20.91 -15.91 18.19
C PRO A 219 -20.64 -16.50 19.58
N GLY A 220 -21.21 -17.67 19.93
CA GLY A 220 -21.13 -18.24 21.28
C GLY A 220 -19.70 -18.53 21.77
N ALA A 221 -18.83 -19.02 20.88
CA ALA A 221 -17.42 -19.22 21.20
C ALA A 221 -16.69 -17.91 21.49
N LEU A 222 -16.95 -16.85 20.71
CA LEU A 222 -16.35 -15.53 20.92
C LEU A 222 -16.85 -14.89 22.22
N VAL A 223 -18.14 -15.02 22.54
CA VAL A 223 -18.70 -14.64 23.86
C VAL A 223 -17.97 -15.36 24.99
N THR A 224 -17.82 -16.67 24.89
CA THR A 224 -17.16 -17.49 25.92
C THR A 224 -15.69 -17.09 26.08
N GLN A 225 -15.03 -16.74 24.97
CA GLN A 225 -13.66 -16.26 24.97
C GLN A 225 -13.53 -14.97 25.78
N PHE A 226 -14.31 -13.93 25.45
CA PHE A 226 -14.25 -12.67 26.19
C PHE A 226 -14.71 -12.83 27.65
N GLN A 227 -15.71 -13.67 27.95
CA GLN A 227 -16.19 -13.92 29.32
C GLN A 227 -15.15 -14.59 30.23
N ASN A 228 -14.32 -15.47 29.70
CA ASN A 228 -13.41 -16.26 30.52
C ASN A 228 -11.96 -15.78 30.46
N ASN A 229 -11.59 -15.06 29.39
CA ASN A 229 -10.21 -14.74 29.07
C ASN A 229 -10.00 -13.24 28.80
N TRP A 230 -10.84 -12.36 29.35
CA TRP A 230 -10.61 -10.91 29.33
C TRP A 230 -9.22 -10.58 29.90
N GLY A 231 -8.97 -11.03 31.13
CA GLY A 231 -7.71 -10.81 31.85
C GLY A 231 -7.77 -9.58 32.76
N THR A 232 -6.60 -9.17 33.26
CA THR A 232 -6.41 -8.03 34.16
C THR A 232 -5.35 -7.07 33.60
N ALA A 233 -5.38 -5.81 34.03
CA ALA A 233 -4.42 -4.79 33.58
C ALA A 233 -2.97 -5.18 33.89
N SER A 234 -2.78 -5.87 35.03
CA SER A 234 -1.49 -6.38 35.48
C SER A 234 -0.97 -7.50 34.57
N GLU A 235 -1.84 -8.43 34.16
CA GLU A 235 -1.46 -9.53 33.26
C GLU A 235 -1.10 -9.01 31.87
N TRP A 236 -1.92 -8.11 31.31
CA TRP A 236 -1.64 -7.53 29.99
C TRP A 236 -0.35 -6.71 30.00
N TYR A 237 -0.14 -5.86 31.01
CA TYR A 237 1.08 -5.05 31.13
C TYR A 237 2.32 -5.95 31.25
N SER A 238 2.23 -7.00 32.08
CA SER A 238 3.32 -7.96 32.23
C SER A 238 3.59 -8.70 30.92
N ASN A 239 2.55 -9.12 30.19
CA ASN A 239 2.71 -9.84 28.94
C ASN A 239 3.41 -8.97 27.89
N TRP A 240 2.90 -7.76 27.64
CA TRP A 240 3.48 -6.83 26.66
C TRP A 240 4.91 -6.42 27.02
N THR A 241 5.17 -6.08 28.28
CA THR A 241 6.53 -5.67 28.71
C THR A 241 7.56 -6.80 28.55
N ASN A 242 7.13 -8.06 28.52
CA ASN A 242 8.00 -9.22 28.35
C ASN A 242 7.91 -9.84 26.95
N GLY A 243 7.29 -9.16 25.98
CA GLY A 243 7.13 -9.67 24.61
C GLY A 243 6.28 -10.94 24.50
N ILE A 244 5.37 -11.16 25.45
CA ILE A 244 4.48 -12.32 25.50
C ILE A 244 3.11 -11.94 24.94
N GLY A 245 2.57 -12.78 24.08
CA GLY A 245 1.25 -12.58 23.48
C GLY A 245 1.35 -12.28 21.99
N ASP A 246 0.36 -11.56 21.50
CA ASP A 246 0.21 -11.26 20.08
C ASP A 246 -0.34 -9.83 19.92
N VAL A 247 -0.24 -9.29 18.71
CA VAL A 247 -0.65 -7.93 18.36
C VAL A 247 -1.89 -8.00 17.47
N SER A 248 -2.96 -7.31 17.88
CA SER A 248 -4.20 -7.31 17.12
C SER A 248 -4.04 -6.72 15.72
N PRO A 249 -4.85 -7.15 14.74
CA PRO A 249 -4.83 -6.64 13.38
C PRO A 249 -4.80 -5.11 13.26
N ILE A 250 -5.62 -4.38 14.02
CA ILE A 250 -5.64 -2.92 13.94
C ILE A 250 -4.36 -2.30 14.48
N MET A 251 -3.80 -2.86 15.55
CA MET A 251 -2.56 -2.37 16.14
C MET A 251 -1.37 -2.66 15.23
N ARG A 252 -1.36 -3.81 14.53
CA ARG A 252 -0.39 -4.09 13.46
C ARG A 252 -0.44 -3.02 12.38
N MET A 253 -1.64 -2.66 11.91
CA MET A 253 -1.79 -1.61 10.88
C MET A 253 -1.38 -0.23 11.39
N ALA A 254 -1.70 0.13 12.63
CA ALA A 254 -1.30 1.41 13.23
C ALA A 254 0.23 1.51 13.37
N LEU A 255 0.88 0.48 13.91
CA LEU A 255 2.34 0.40 14.04
C LEU A 255 3.02 0.43 12.66
N LEU A 256 2.56 -0.40 11.73
CA LEU A 256 3.10 -0.50 10.40
C LEU A 256 2.98 0.83 9.65
N SER A 257 1.82 1.50 9.71
CA SER A 257 1.64 2.82 9.12
C SER A 257 2.60 3.86 9.71
N SER A 258 2.86 3.81 11.02
CA SER A 258 3.81 4.71 11.68
C SER A 258 5.24 4.46 11.18
N VAL A 259 5.66 3.20 11.14
CA VAL A 259 6.99 2.81 10.67
C VAL A 259 7.20 3.16 9.20
N LEU A 260 6.22 2.89 8.33
CA LEU A 260 6.30 3.22 6.90
C LEU A 260 6.32 4.73 6.63
N THR A 261 5.82 5.55 7.57
CA THR A 261 5.88 7.01 7.46
C THR A 261 7.28 7.55 7.79
N ASP A 262 8.06 6.82 8.60
CA ASP A 262 9.40 7.26 8.98
C ASP A 262 10.42 7.02 7.84
N SER A 263 10.66 8.06 7.06
CA SER A 263 11.66 8.07 5.98
C SER A 263 13.11 7.76 6.41
N SER A 264 13.42 7.73 7.71
CA SER A 264 14.74 7.36 8.23
C SER A 264 14.89 5.84 8.43
N VAL A 265 13.80 5.08 8.36
CA VAL A 265 13.77 3.63 8.55
C VAL A 265 13.41 2.95 7.24
N GLU A 266 14.35 2.20 6.68
CA GLU A 266 14.06 1.29 5.57
C GLU A 266 13.52 -0.03 6.13
N ILE A 267 12.39 -0.47 5.58
CA ILE A 267 11.74 -1.74 5.87
C ILE A 267 11.89 -2.68 4.67
N SER A 268 12.27 -3.92 4.91
CA SER A 268 12.29 -4.99 3.91
C SER A 268 10.93 -5.66 3.78
N SER A 269 10.72 -6.42 2.69
CA SER A 269 9.49 -7.20 2.51
C SER A 269 9.29 -8.25 3.61
N ASP A 270 10.38 -8.82 4.15
CA ASP A 270 10.31 -9.77 5.26
C ASP A 270 9.91 -9.09 6.57
N GLU A 271 10.46 -7.90 6.87
CA GLU A 271 10.05 -7.11 8.03
C GLU A 271 8.61 -6.63 7.90
N TYR A 272 8.16 -6.22 6.70
CA TYR A 272 6.77 -5.87 6.43
C TYR A 272 5.83 -7.04 6.74
N ASN A 273 6.13 -8.24 6.23
CA ASN A 273 5.34 -9.43 6.52
C ASN A 273 5.40 -9.83 8.01
N MET A 274 6.53 -9.61 8.67
CA MET A 274 6.68 -9.82 10.12
C MET A 274 5.74 -8.89 10.91
N PHE A 275 5.55 -7.63 10.50
CA PHE A 275 4.53 -6.78 11.13
C PHE A 275 3.11 -7.32 10.97
N LEU A 276 2.80 -7.98 9.84
CA LEU A 276 1.46 -8.52 9.59
C LEU A 276 1.21 -9.83 10.35
N THR A 277 2.18 -10.73 10.47
CA THR A 277 1.93 -12.10 10.98
C THR A 277 2.93 -12.58 12.03
N GLY A 278 3.99 -11.81 12.32
CA GLY A 278 5.02 -12.15 13.28
C GLY A 278 4.57 -11.96 14.73
N SER A 279 5.32 -12.50 15.68
CA SER A 279 4.97 -12.39 17.11
C SER A 279 5.27 -10.99 17.66
N LEU A 280 4.67 -10.64 18.82
CA LEU A 280 5.03 -9.40 19.53
C LEU A 280 6.54 -9.33 19.82
N SER A 281 7.19 -10.46 20.14
CA SER A 281 8.64 -10.49 20.38
C SER A 281 9.46 -10.17 19.12
N ASP A 282 8.99 -10.54 17.93
CA ASP A 282 9.67 -10.21 16.67
C ASP A 282 9.54 -8.70 16.39
N ILE A 283 8.34 -8.15 16.60
CA ILE A 283 8.08 -6.71 16.48
C ILE A 283 8.93 -5.95 17.51
N ASP A 284 8.95 -6.37 18.78
CA ASP A 284 9.78 -5.75 19.83
C ASP A 284 11.26 -5.71 19.44
N THR A 285 11.76 -6.78 18.83
CA THR A 285 13.15 -6.85 18.35
C THR A 285 13.39 -5.78 17.29
N PHE A 286 12.52 -5.70 16.28
CA PHE A 286 12.60 -4.66 15.24
C PHE A 286 12.52 -3.25 15.85
N MET A 287 11.54 -3.00 16.72
CA MET A 287 11.34 -1.69 17.35
C MET A 287 12.55 -1.28 18.18
N ASN A 288 13.16 -2.23 18.90
CA ASN A 288 14.36 -1.96 19.71
C ASN A 288 15.57 -1.64 18.82
N GLU A 289 15.75 -2.37 17.73
CA GLU A 289 16.86 -2.17 16.80
C GLU A 289 16.78 -0.83 16.06
N LYS A 290 15.58 -0.42 15.62
CA LYS A 290 15.38 0.81 14.82
C LYS A 290 15.15 2.06 15.68
N TYR A 291 14.43 1.93 16.80
CA TYR A 291 13.99 3.08 17.62
C TYR A 291 14.56 3.07 19.04
N GLY A 292 15.21 1.98 19.49
CA GLY A 292 15.71 1.86 20.85
C GLY A 292 14.64 1.66 21.91
N LYS A 293 13.43 1.24 21.50
CA LYS A 293 12.24 1.08 22.35
C LYS A 293 11.58 -0.27 22.08
N ASN A 294 10.96 -0.89 23.06
CA ASN A 294 10.02 -1.99 22.78
C ASN A 294 8.70 -1.43 22.23
N THR A 295 7.78 -2.31 21.80
CA THR A 295 6.53 -1.91 21.14
C THR A 295 5.64 -1.08 22.05
N ILE A 296 5.48 -1.44 23.33
CA ILE A 296 4.63 -0.69 24.27
C ILE A 296 5.20 0.70 24.59
N GLU A 297 6.53 0.83 24.69
CA GLU A 297 7.22 2.12 24.82
C GLU A 297 6.98 3.00 23.59
N TYR A 298 7.14 2.44 22.39
CA TYR A 298 6.88 3.15 21.14
C TYR A 298 5.40 3.59 21.02
N ILE A 299 4.46 2.72 21.39
CA ILE A 299 3.03 3.06 21.40
C ILE A 299 2.77 4.27 22.31
N ASN A 300 3.39 4.33 23.48
CA ASN A 300 3.18 5.42 24.43
C ASN A 300 3.87 6.73 24.05
N GLU A 301 4.98 6.67 23.33
CA GLU A 301 5.82 7.84 23.07
C GLU A 301 5.69 8.41 21.65
N ASP A 302 5.47 7.54 20.66
CA ASP A 302 5.59 7.89 19.24
C ASP A 302 4.34 7.56 18.41
N LEU A 303 3.52 6.57 18.82
CA LEU A 303 2.31 6.22 18.07
C LEU A 303 1.16 7.19 18.37
N ALA A 304 0.78 7.98 17.39
CA ALA A 304 -0.31 8.94 17.54
C ALA A 304 -1.65 8.26 17.87
N MET A 305 -2.44 8.92 18.72
CA MET A 305 -3.79 8.51 19.18
C MET A 305 -3.85 7.28 20.08
N TRP A 306 -2.82 6.45 20.13
CA TRP A 306 -2.79 5.28 20.98
C TRP A 306 -1.93 5.51 22.21
N ASN A 307 -2.29 4.87 23.30
CA ASN A 307 -1.37 4.62 24.40
C ASN A 307 -1.78 3.34 25.11
N TYR A 308 -0.87 2.80 25.89
CA TYR A 308 -1.20 1.84 26.92
C TYR A 308 -1.30 2.58 28.26
N TYR A 309 -2.49 2.55 28.87
CA TYR A 309 -2.69 3.13 30.20
C TYR A 309 -2.73 2.03 31.27
N PHE A 310 -1.89 2.16 32.29
CA PHE A 310 -1.85 1.22 33.41
C PHE A 310 -2.23 1.90 34.72
N ASP A 311 -3.38 1.50 35.30
CA ASP A 311 -3.78 1.86 36.66
C ASP A 311 -3.84 0.58 37.53
N PRO A 312 -3.01 0.47 38.59
CA PRO A 312 -3.05 -0.65 39.52
C PRO A 312 -4.39 -0.86 40.24
N SER A 313 -5.29 0.12 40.20
CA SER A 313 -6.62 0.05 40.80
C SER A 313 -7.74 -0.34 39.82
N GLU A 314 -7.40 -0.53 38.53
CA GLU A 314 -8.32 -0.96 37.46
C GLU A 314 -9.66 -0.22 37.47
N ASN A 315 -9.61 1.11 37.50
CA ASN A 315 -10.82 1.92 37.53
C ASN A 315 -11.39 2.08 36.11
N PRO A 316 -12.51 1.40 35.75
CA PRO A 316 -13.05 1.45 34.38
C PRO A 316 -13.62 2.83 34.02
N VAL A 317 -13.79 3.73 34.99
CA VAL A 317 -14.17 5.13 34.74
C VAL A 317 -13.02 5.93 34.14
N ILE A 318 -11.77 5.60 34.52
CA ILE A 318 -10.56 6.32 34.10
C ILE A 318 -9.98 5.71 32.81
N GLY A 319 -10.27 4.42 32.53
CA GLY A 319 -9.64 3.66 31.45
C GLY A 319 -8.48 2.82 32.01
N PHE A 320 -8.20 1.66 31.43
CA PHE A 320 -6.95 0.90 31.59
C PHE A 320 -6.82 -0.13 30.47
N GLY A 321 -5.59 -0.48 30.10
CA GLY A 321 -5.28 -1.32 28.94
C GLY A 321 -4.86 -0.49 27.73
N MET A 322 -4.98 -1.08 26.53
CA MET A 322 -4.80 -0.34 25.29
C MET A 322 -5.92 0.69 25.14
N ASN A 323 -5.55 1.92 24.81
CA ASN A 323 -6.46 3.05 24.86
C ASN A 323 -6.33 3.92 23.60
N PHE A 324 -7.47 4.26 23.01
CA PHE A 324 -7.57 5.24 21.94
C PHE A 324 -7.94 6.60 22.54
N HIS A 325 -7.03 7.57 22.44
CA HIS A 325 -7.10 8.83 23.19
C HIS A 325 -8.39 9.61 22.94
N SER A 326 -8.95 10.13 24.02
CA SER A 326 -9.99 11.18 24.01
C SER A 326 -11.27 10.82 23.26
N SER A 327 -11.59 9.52 23.11
CA SER A 327 -12.90 9.06 22.66
C SER A 327 -13.28 7.73 23.30
N SER A 328 -14.55 7.35 23.11
CA SER A 328 -15.08 6.05 23.50
C SER A 328 -15.06 5.12 22.31
N GLY A 329 -13.97 4.38 22.14
CA GLY A 329 -13.70 3.60 20.94
C GLY A 329 -12.80 4.32 19.94
N MET A 330 -12.24 3.53 19.03
CA MET A 330 -11.49 4.04 17.88
C MET A 330 -12.43 4.74 16.90
N GLN A 331 -12.12 6.00 16.56
CA GLN A 331 -12.98 6.81 15.68
C GLN A 331 -12.96 6.30 14.22
N VAL A 332 -14.12 6.33 13.57
CA VAL A 332 -14.27 5.97 12.15
C VAL A 332 -13.38 6.82 11.23
N ASP A 333 -13.25 8.12 11.51
CA ASP A 333 -12.41 9.03 10.71
C ASP A 333 -10.91 8.67 10.83
N TYR A 334 -10.46 8.25 12.01
CA TYR A 334 -9.09 7.76 12.19
C TYR A 334 -8.85 6.49 11.38
N PHE A 335 -9.78 5.53 11.46
CA PHE A 335 -9.67 4.30 10.69
C PHE A 335 -9.66 4.57 9.18
N THR A 336 -10.56 5.43 8.71
CA THR A 336 -10.65 5.81 7.29
C THR A 336 -9.33 6.43 6.83
N ALA A 337 -8.75 7.34 7.63
CA ALA A 337 -7.46 7.92 7.32
C ALA A 337 -6.34 6.88 7.27
N LEU A 338 -6.31 5.96 8.24
CA LEU A 338 -5.34 4.85 8.31
C LEU A 338 -5.47 3.91 7.11
N SER A 339 -6.69 3.55 6.71
CA SER A 339 -6.93 2.62 5.60
C SER A 339 -6.67 3.25 4.25
N GLU A 340 -7.13 4.49 4.02
CA GLU A 340 -7.02 5.13 2.71
C GLU A 340 -5.62 5.68 2.42
N ASN A 341 -4.84 6.01 3.47
CA ASN A 341 -3.55 6.68 3.34
C ASN A 341 -2.38 5.85 3.90
N LEU A 342 -2.50 4.52 3.93
CA LEU A 342 -1.38 3.66 4.30
C LEU A 342 -0.16 3.98 3.42
N PRO A 343 1.01 4.33 3.99
CA PRO A 343 2.18 4.68 3.19
C PRO A 343 2.69 3.51 2.37
N SER A 344 3.58 3.79 1.40
CA SER A 344 4.09 2.77 0.49
C SER A 344 4.79 1.65 1.24
N ARG A 345 4.37 0.40 0.99
CA ARG A 345 5.13 -0.78 1.40
C ARG A 345 6.32 -1.03 0.46
N PRO A 346 7.29 -1.87 0.87
CA PRO A 346 8.29 -2.41 -0.04
C PRO A 346 7.65 -3.13 -1.22
N LEU A 347 8.28 -3.03 -2.39
CA LEU A 347 7.86 -3.76 -3.58
C LEU A 347 8.12 -5.26 -3.39
N THR A 348 7.17 -6.07 -3.83
CA THR A 348 7.31 -7.52 -3.91
C THR A 348 8.32 -7.92 -4.99
N ASP A 349 8.81 -9.15 -4.94
CA ASP A 349 9.71 -9.70 -5.96
C ASP A 349 9.16 -9.60 -7.39
N GLU A 350 7.84 -9.78 -7.57
CA GLU A 350 7.23 -9.68 -8.89
C GLU A 350 7.07 -8.24 -9.37
N GLU A 351 6.76 -7.31 -8.45
CA GLU A 351 6.78 -5.88 -8.75
C GLU A 351 8.20 -5.43 -9.11
N LEU A 352 9.23 -5.86 -8.38
CA LEU A 352 10.63 -5.58 -8.68
C LEU A 352 11.05 -6.17 -10.04
N LYS A 353 10.64 -7.39 -10.38
CA LYS A 353 10.89 -7.96 -11.72
C LYS A 353 10.22 -7.15 -12.82
N GLU A 354 9.01 -6.65 -12.58
CA GLU A 354 8.32 -5.80 -13.55
C GLU A 354 8.99 -4.42 -13.68
N VAL A 355 9.43 -3.81 -12.57
CA VAL A 355 10.23 -2.57 -12.59
C VAL A 355 11.53 -2.78 -13.37
N ASN A 356 12.26 -3.87 -13.15
CA ASN A 356 13.45 -4.21 -13.93
C ASN A 356 13.14 -4.39 -15.42
N ARG A 357 12.02 -5.05 -15.76
CA ARG A 357 11.58 -5.19 -17.17
C ARG A 357 11.25 -3.84 -17.79
N ILE A 358 10.67 -2.91 -17.04
CA ILE A 358 10.42 -1.54 -17.50
C ILE A 358 11.74 -0.79 -17.67
N GLY A 359 12.71 -0.98 -16.78
CA GLY A 359 14.05 -0.43 -16.91
C GLY A 359 14.74 -0.86 -18.20
N ASP A 360 14.68 -2.15 -18.54
CA ASP A 360 15.18 -2.67 -19.82
C ASP A 360 14.49 -2.02 -21.03
N GLN A 361 13.18 -1.79 -20.96
CA GLN A 361 12.42 -1.12 -22.00
C GLN A 361 12.80 0.36 -22.14
N ALA A 362 12.94 1.08 -21.03
CA ALA A 362 13.39 2.48 -21.01
C ALA A 362 14.79 2.62 -21.62
N ARG A 363 15.70 1.67 -21.36
CA ARG A 363 17.02 1.62 -21.98
C ARG A 363 16.94 1.38 -23.49
N MET A 364 16.12 0.42 -23.94
CA MET A 364 15.93 0.21 -25.38
C MET A 364 15.36 1.46 -26.07
N LEU A 365 14.46 2.18 -25.40
CA LEU A 365 13.93 3.46 -25.91
C LEU A 365 15.02 4.52 -25.98
N GLN A 366 15.90 4.64 -24.98
CA GLN A 366 17.07 5.54 -25.00
C GLN A 366 17.93 5.31 -26.24
N GLU A 367 18.33 4.07 -26.49
CA GLU A 367 19.21 3.72 -27.61
C GLU A 367 18.51 3.91 -28.96
N THR A 368 17.22 3.59 -29.03
CA THR A 368 16.41 3.85 -30.23
C THR A 368 16.31 5.35 -30.51
N LEU A 369 16.14 6.18 -29.48
CA LEU A 369 16.12 7.64 -29.63
C LEU A 369 17.46 8.19 -30.12
N LYS A 370 18.58 7.72 -29.56
CA LYS A 370 19.92 8.12 -30.03
C LYS A 370 20.11 7.78 -31.50
N TYR A 371 19.75 6.57 -31.90
CA TYR A 371 19.85 6.12 -33.28
C TYR A 371 18.94 6.93 -34.22
N TRP A 372 17.70 7.20 -33.81
CA TRP A 372 16.77 8.01 -34.57
C TRP A 372 17.26 9.46 -34.77
N LEU A 373 17.78 10.10 -33.72
CA LEU A 373 18.39 11.44 -33.83
C LEU A 373 19.61 11.44 -34.76
N GLN A 374 20.41 10.37 -34.75
CA GLN A 374 21.51 10.21 -35.68
C GLN A 374 21.04 10.14 -37.13
N ILE A 375 20.00 9.36 -37.42
CA ILE A 375 19.40 9.30 -38.77
C ILE A 375 18.92 10.70 -39.21
N CYS A 376 18.17 11.40 -38.35
CA CYS A 376 17.66 12.73 -38.64
C CYS A 376 18.79 13.71 -38.99
N ARG A 377 19.91 13.62 -38.27
CA ARG A 377 21.10 14.43 -38.54
C ARG A 377 21.72 14.09 -39.89
N ASP A 378 21.95 12.80 -40.15
CA ASP A 378 22.61 12.33 -41.37
C ASP A 378 21.81 12.70 -42.62
N GLU A 379 20.47 12.59 -42.56
CA GLU A 379 19.57 13.04 -43.63
C GLU A 379 19.68 14.56 -43.88
N LEU A 380 19.64 15.38 -42.83
CA LEU A 380 19.76 16.83 -42.97
C LEU A 380 21.13 17.26 -43.48
N VAL A 381 22.21 16.58 -43.06
CA VAL A 381 23.56 16.82 -43.58
C VAL A 381 23.66 16.41 -45.05
N ALA A 382 23.04 15.30 -45.46
CA ALA A 382 23.00 14.88 -46.85
C ALA A 382 22.23 15.89 -47.73
N ILE A 383 21.10 16.41 -47.23
CA ILE A 383 20.35 17.50 -47.89
C ILE A 383 21.23 18.75 -48.00
N ALA A 384 21.90 19.16 -46.93
CA ALA A 384 22.77 20.34 -46.91
C ALA A 384 23.97 20.24 -47.88
N ARG A 385 24.46 19.02 -48.15
CA ARG A 385 25.57 18.77 -49.08
C ARG A 385 25.15 18.66 -50.55
N ASN A 386 23.87 18.40 -50.82
CA ASN A 386 23.31 18.23 -52.16
C ASN A 386 22.63 19.50 -52.71
N ILE A 387 22.52 20.56 -51.89
CA ILE A 387 22.16 21.93 -52.25
C ILE A 387 23.45 22.71 -52.53
#